data_AF-A0A960ANH1-F1
#
_entry.id   AF-A0A960ANH1-F1
#
_cell.length_a   1.000
_cell.length_b   1.000
_cell.length_c   1.000
_cell.angle_alpha   90.00
_cell.angle_beta   90.00
_cell.angle_gamma   90.00
#
_symmetry.space_group_name_H-M   'P 1'
#
loop_
_entity.id
_entity.type
_entity.pdbx_description
1 polymer ?
#
loop_
_entity_poly.entity_id
_entity_poly.type
_entity_poly.pdbx_seq_one_letter_code
_entity_poly.pdbx_strand_id
1 'polypeptide(L)'
;IAESEDVLTQLADAVDEAQLEMRHIIAEQPDFQGMGTTVTVVCWQGDRASLAHVGDSRAYMLRDGELLRLTKDHTYVQTLVDAGQITEEEAATHRRRNLLIRAIDGVNTVEPDLSIREVHAGDRIMLCTDGLSGVLRDDQIRELLSRSDPPGAVTALVEAAIERGAPDNVTCVVADVAQVDDPPVGNRPVVVGAAAEPRTRSQLPGVDFPQDSQPVDTPDQPTWDEEPVAAPRSRRGRWIAVGVAAFLVVGLLGGAWLWITGQYYVGNKDGYVAVYQGVPQNLGSIPLSSVVETTAIPSVQLPVYAQELVNATIAAASRADADRIVGILDEQAATCRSKPKTEGCPGATSSPTPTPSPSVTP
;
A
#
# COMPACT_ATOMS: atom_id res chain seq x y z
N ILE A 1 -27.71 -8.23 -28.17
CA ILE A 1 -27.05 -9.26 -27.33
C ILE A 1 -25.64 -9.54 -27.86
N ALA A 2 -25.46 -9.94 -29.12
CA ALA A 2 -24.11 -10.17 -29.68
C ALA A 2 -23.17 -8.93 -29.62
N GLU A 3 -23.65 -7.74 -30.00
CA GLU A 3 -22.83 -6.51 -29.91
C GLU A 3 -22.50 -6.12 -28.46
N SER A 4 -23.43 -6.32 -27.52
CA SER A 4 -23.18 -6.03 -26.10
C SER A 4 -22.21 -7.04 -25.46
N GLU A 5 -22.25 -8.30 -25.87
CA GLU A 5 -21.27 -9.32 -25.44
C GLU A 5 -19.86 -9.03 -26.00
N ASP A 6 -19.77 -8.48 -27.21
CA ASP A 6 -18.52 -8.01 -27.80
C ASP A 6 -17.90 -6.87 -26.97
N VAL A 7 -18.71 -5.90 -26.53
CA VAL A 7 -18.17 -4.81 -25.69
C VAL A 7 -17.83 -5.25 -24.28
N LEU A 8 -18.56 -6.19 -23.67
CA LEU A 8 -18.12 -6.76 -22.38
C LEU A 8 -16.74 -7.42 -22.50
N THR A 9 -16.49 -8.09 -23.63
CA THR A 9 -15.18 -8.68 -23.93
C THR A 9 -14.12 -7.60 -24.08
N GLN A 10 -14.39 -6.54 -24.85
CA GLN A 10 -13.46 -5.40 -24.99
C GLN A 10 -13.17 -4.70 -23.65
N LEU A 11 -14.17 -4.58 -22.76
CA LEU A 11 -13.97 -4.03 -21.42
C LEU A 11 -13.09 -4.94 -20.55
N ALA A 12 -13.27 -6.26 -20.64
CA ALA A 12 -12.44 -7.22 -19.94
C ALA A 12 -10.98 -7.15 -20.43
N ASP A 13 -10.80 -7.17 -21.76
CA ASP A 13 -9.49 -7.07 -22.41
C ASP A 13 -8.77 -5.76 -22.03
N ALA A 14 -9.49 -4.64 -21.95
CA ALA A 14 -8.93 -3.36 -21.54
C ALA A 14 -8.47 -3.34 -20.06
N VAL A 15 -9.18 -4.05 -19.17
CA VAL A 15 -8.76 -4.21 -17.77
C VAL A 15 -7.50 -5.08 -17.68
N ASP A 16 -7.43 -6.16 -18.47
CA ASP A 16 -6.26 -7.03 -18.55
C ASP A 16 -5.04 -6.28 -19.12
N GLU A 17 -5.23 -5.47 -20.15
CA GLU A 17 -4.18 -4.62 -20.72
C GLU A 17 -3.66 -3.60 -19.68
N ALA A 18 -4.56 -2.94 -18.94
CA ALA A 18 -4.18 -2.04 -17.86
C ALA A 18 -3.38 -2.74 -16.75
N GLN A 19 -3.74 -3.97 -16.39
CA GLN A 19 -3.00 -4.79 -15.42
C GLN A 19 -1.60 -5.17 -15.94
N LEU A 20 -1.48 -5.49 -17.23
CA LEU A 20 -0.19 -5.79 -17.86
C LEU A 20 0.71 -4.57 -17.96
N GLU A 21 0.16 -3.40 -18.24
CA GLU A 21 0.91 -2.14 -18.26
C GLU A 21 1.40 -1.78 -16.86
N MET A 22 0.55 -1.92 -15.83
CA MET A 22 0.96 -1.69 -14.44
C MET A 22 2.07 -2.67 -14.00
N ARG A 23 2.00 -3.94 -14.42
CA ARG A 23 3.07 -4.94 -14.25
C ARG A 23 4.40 -4.45 -14.81
N HIS A 24 4.36 -3.93 -16.03
CA HIS A 24 5.54 -3.45 -16.72
C HIS A 24 6.16 -2.25 -15.99
N ILE A 25 5.34 -1.27 -15.61
CA ILE A 25 5.78 -0.08 -14.84
C ILE A 25 6.44 -0.48 -13.51
N ILE A 26 5.82 -1.39 -12.75
CA ILE A 26 6.38 -1.85 -11.47
C ILE A 26 7.70 -2.61 -11.66
N ALA A 27 7.83 -3.37 -12.77
CA ALA A 27 9.07 -4.08 -13.08
C ALA A 27 10.22 -3.13 -13.43
N GLU A 28 9.93 -2.03 -14.11
CA GLU A 28 10.92 -0.99 -14.43
C GLU A 28 11.25 -0.09 -13.22
N GLN A 29 10.28 0.17 -12.36
CA GLN A 29 10.39 1.07 -11.20
C GLN A 29 9.88 0.38 -9.93
N PRO A 30 10.75 -0.38 -9.23
CA PRO A 30 10.37 -1.14 -8.04
C PRO A 30 9.81 -0.30 -6.89
N ASP A 31 10.08 1.01 -6.86
CA ASP A 31 9.53 1.94 -5.86
C ASP A 31 8.00 2.05 -5.94
N PHE A 32 7.39 1.66 -7.06
CA PHE A 32 5.94 1.57 -7.22
C PHE A 32 5.35 0.25 -6.74
N GLN A 33 6.16 -0.67 -6.20
CA GLN A 33 5.66 -1.93 -5.66
C GLN A 33 4.64 -1.67 -4.54
N GLY A 34 3.45 -2.26 -4.68
CA GLY A 34 2.33 -2.05 -3.77
C GLY A 34 1.36 -0.93 -4.18
N MET A 35 1.62 -0.23 -5.30
CA MET A 35 0.61 0.60 -5.94
C MET A 35 -0.59 -0.24 -6.40
N GLY A 36 -1.76 0.36 -6.40
CA GLY A 36 -2.95 -0.24 -7.00
C GLY A 36 -4.01 0.81 -7.25
N THR A 37 -4.93 0.50 -8.16
CA THR A 37 -6.05 1.36 -8.49
C THR A 37 -7.34 0.56 -8.64
N THR A 38 -8.46 1.23 -8.39
CA THR A 38 -9.79 0.71 -8.73
C THR A 38 -10.14 1.12 -10.15
N VAL A 39 -11.08 0.41 -10.77
CA VAL A 39 -11.65 0.80 -12.06
C VAL A 39 -13.15 0.58 -12.04
N THR A 40 -13.92 1.55 -12.52
CA THR A 40 -15.36 1.42 -12.76
C THR A 40 -15.68 2.11 -14.07
N VAL A 41 -16.17 1.35 -15.04
CA VAL A 41 -16.43 1.80 -16.40
C VAL A 41 -17.90 1.62 -16.71
N VAL A 42 -18.50 2.64 -17.34
CA VAL A 42 -19.80 2.56 -18.00
C VAL A 42 -19.58 2.84 -19.48
N CYS A 43 -19.95 1.90 -20.34
CA CYS A 43 -19.91 2.05 -21.78
C CYS A 43 -21.33 2.06 -22.35
N TRP A 44 -21.67 3.11 -23.09
CA TRP A 44 -23.00 3.30 -23.67
C TRP A 44 -23.12 2.63 -25.04
N GLN A 45 -24.20 1.89 -25.26
CA GLN A 45 -24.57 1.28 -26.54
C GLN A 45 -26.07 1.31 -26.74
N GLY A 46 -26.57 2.28 -27.51
CA GLY A 46 -27.99 2.38 -27.83
C GLY A 46 -28.86 2.50 -26.56
N ASP A 47 -29.68 1.48 -26.30
CA ASP A 47 -30.59 1.35 -25.16
C ASP A 47 -29.99 0.57 -23.98
N ARG A 48 -28.67 0.31 -24.01
CA ARG A 48 -27.95 -0.45 -22.99
C ARG A 48 -26.68 0.26 -22.52
N ALA A 49 -26.35 0.04 -21.26
CA ALA A 49 -25.08 0.40 -20.66
C ALA A 49 -24.36 -0.87 -20.18
N SER A 50 -23.15 -1.09 -20.70
CA SER A 50 -22.24 -2.14 -20.27
C SER A 50 -21.36 -1.61 -19.14
N LEU A 51 -21.17 -2.40 -18.09
CA LEU A 51 -20.43 -2.02 -16.90
C LEU A 51 -19.26 -2.99 -16.69
N ALA A 52 -18.09 -2.45 -16.33
CA ALA A 52 -16.96 -3.22 -15.82
C ALA A 52 -16.47 -2.60 -14.52
N HIS A 53 -16.22 -3.43 -13.50
CA HIS A 53 -15.89 -2.95 -12.17
C HIS A 53 -14.83 -3.81 -11.46
N VAL A 54 -13.85 -3.14 -10.87
CA VAL A 54 -12.86 -3.71 -9.94
C VAL A 54 -12.61 -2.70 -8.82
N GLY A 55 -12.86 -3.07 -7.57
CA GLY A 55 -12.50 -2.28 -6.40
C GLY A 55 -13.71 -1.87 -5.59
N ASP A 56 -13.68 -0.69 -4.98
CA ASP A 56 -14.75 -0.16 -4.13
C ASP A 56 -15.26 1.22 -4.57
N SER A 57 -14.82 1.69 -5.75
CA SER A 57 -15.55 2.71 -6.50
C SER A 57 -16.97 2.20 -6.82
N ARG A 58 -17.93 3.11 -6.95
CA ARG A 58 -19.34 2.73 -7.11
C ARG A 58 -19.98 3.33 -8.34
N ALA A 59 -20.87 2.56 -8.95
CA ALA A 59 -21.80 3.05 -9.96
C ALA A 59 -23.24 2.98 -9.42
N TYR A 60 -24.02 4.02 -9.68
CA TYR A 60 -25.41 4.15 -9.30
C TYR A 60 -26.26 4.57 -10.51
N MET A 61 -27.53 4.17 -10.52
CA MET A 61 -28.56 4.64 -11.44
C MET A 61 -29.73 5.21 -10.65
N LEU A 62 -30.09 6.45 -10.93
CA LEU A 62 -31.33 7.06 -10.46
C LEU A 62 -32.37 6.94 -11.57
N ARG A 63 -33.47 6.23 -11.30
CA ARG A 63 -34.62 6.07 -12.20
C ARG A 63 -35.89 6.30 -11.41
N ASP A 64 -36.76 7.17 -11.92
CA ASP A 64 -38.06 7.47 -11.32
C ASP A 64 -37.99 7.83 -9.81
N GLY A 65 -36.88 8.46 -9.39
CA GLY A 65 -36.64 8.87 -8.00
C GLY A 65 -36.04 7.79 -7.09
N GLU A 66 -35.84 6.57 -7.59
CA GLU A 66 -35.21 5.45 -6.89
C GLU A 66 -33.74 5.32 -7.27
N LEU A 67 -32.87 5.19 -6.26
CA LEU A 67 -31.44 5.02 -6.45
C LEU A 67 -31.08 3.54 -6.38
N LEU A 68 -30.60 2.99 -7.49
CA LEU A 68 -30.10 1.63 -7.59
C LEU A 68 -28.58 1.63 -7.66
N ARG A 69 -27.93 0.93 -6.73
CA ARG A 69 -26.50 0.64 -6.82
C ARG A 69 -26.24 -0.47 -7.86
N LEU A 70 -25.36 -0.21 -8.81
CA LEU A 70 -25.06 -1.11 -9.93
C LEU A 70 -23.83 -2.00 -9.67
N THR A 71 -22.88 -1.56 -8.84
CA THR A 71 -21.66 -2.30 -8.47
C THR A 71 -21.72 -2.85 -7.07
N LYS A 72 -20.84 -3.80 -6.79
CA LYS A 72 -20.62 -4.37 -5.46
C LYS A 72 -19.15 -4.22 -5.10
N ASP A 73 -18.86 -3.74 -3.90
CA ASP A 73 -17.47 -3.44 -3.55
C ASP A 73 -16.65 -4.73 -3.39
N HIS A 74 -15.47 -4.75 -3.99
CA HIS A 74 -14.47 -5.78 -3.78
C HIS A 74 -13.62 -5.48 -2.53
N THR A 75 -14.29 -5.32 -1.39
CA THR A 75 -13.66 -5.15 -0.07
C THR A 75 -13.82 -6.38 0.80
N TYR A 76 -12.91 -6.55 1.75
CA TYR A 76 -12.98 -7.62 2.74
C TYR A 76 -14.30 -7.60 3.52
N VAL A 77 -14.79 -6.41 3.88
CA VAL A 77 -16.03 -6.27 4.64
C VAL A 77 -17.26 -6.64 3.81
N GLN A 78 -17.25 -6.37 2.50
CA GLN A 78 -18.34 -6.79 1.62
C GLN A 78 -18.44 -8.32 1.58
N THR A 79 -17.32 -9.04 1.56
CA THR A 79 -17.33 -10.52 1.65
C THR A 79 -17.96 -11.04 2.95
N LEU A 80 -17.76 -10.32 4.07
CA LEU A 80 -18.39 -10.67 5.34
C LEU A 80 -19.91 -10.41 5.32
N VAL A 81 -20.34 -9.30 4.72
CA VAL A 81 -21.77 -8.98 4.52
C VAL A 81 -22.43 -10.05 3.67
N ASP A 82 -21.79 -10.45 2.57
CA ASP A 82 -22.28 -11.48 1.65
C ASP A 82 -22.45 -12.85 2.32
N ALA A 83 -21.53 -13.17 3.22
CA ALA A 83 -21.58 -14.38 4.04
C ALA A 83 -22.57 -14.29 5.21
N GLY A 84 -23.27 -13.15 5.38
CA GLY A 84 -24.18 -12.89 6.49
C GLY A 84 -23.49 -12.82 7.85
N GLN A 85 -22.19 -12.56 7.89
CA GLN A 85 -21.40 -12.53 9.12
C GLN A 85 -21.48 -11.19 9.84
N ILE A 86 -21.71 -10.11 9.10
CA ILE A 86 -21.94 -8.75 9.61
C ILE A 86 -23.04 -8.07 8.79
N THR A 87 -23.65 -7.03 9.34
CA THR A 87 -24.61 -6.19 8.59
C THR A 87 -23.91 -5.11 7.76
N GLU A 88 -24.64 -4.47 6.84
CA GLU A 88 -24.10 -3.33 6.07
C GLU A 88 -23.71 -2.15 6.97
N GLU A 89 -24.47 -1.91 8.04
CA GLU A 89 -24.17 -0.86 9.03
C GLU A 89 -22.88 -1.17 9.82
N GLU A 90 -22.67 -2.44 10.16
CA GLU A 90 -21.44 -2.89 10.82
C GLU A 90 -20.24 -2.78 9.86
N ALA A 91 -20.40 -3.13 8.59
CA ALA A 91 -19.37 -3.00 7.57
C ALA A 91 -18.89 -1.54 7.41
N ALA A 92 -19.82 -0.57 7.44
CA ALA A 92 -19.52 0.85 7.28
C ALA A 92 -18.59 1.43 8.37
N THR A 93 -18.60 0.85 9.57
CA THR A 93 -17.79 1.28 10.73
C THR A 93 -16.64 0.33 11.07
N HIS A 94 -16.46 -0.73 10.26
CA HIS A 94 -15.47 -1.76 10.53
C HIS A 94 -14.02 -1.24 10.35
N ARG A 95 -13.09 -1.70 11.21
CA ARG A 95 -11.67 -1.28 11.17
C ARG A 95 -10.96 -1.58 9.85
N ARG A 96 -11.43 -2.57 9.10
CA ARG A 96 -10.88 -2.99 7.81
C ARG A 96 -11.82 -2.67 6.64
N ARG A 97 -12.68 -1.64 6.78
CA ARG A 97 -13.66 -1.28 5.74
C ARG A 97 -13.02 -0.92 4.39
N ASN A 98 -11.83 -0.31 4.40
CA ASN A 98 -11.08 0.06 3.20
C ASN A 98 -10.10 -1.04 2.72
N LEU A 99 -10.17 -2.25 3.27
CA LEU A 99 -9.27 -3.34 2.83
C LEU A 99 -9.81 -3.95 1.54
N LEU A 100 -9.24 -3.54 0.41
CA LEU A 100 -9.55 -4.10 -0.91
C LEU A 100 -9.07 -5.56 -1.01
N ILE A 101 -9.92 -6.40 -1.61
CA ILE A 101 -9.59 -7.78 -1.99
C ILE A 101 -9.35 -7.93 -3.49
N ARG A 102 -9.79 -6.95 -4.30
CA ARG A 102 -9.54 -6.91 -5.74
C ARG A 102 -9.26 -5.47 -6.17
N ALA A 103 -8.13 -5.27 -6.84
CA ALA A 103 -7.69 -4.00 -7.41
C ALA A 103 -6.75 -4.31 -8.59
N ILE A 104 -6.57 -3.36 -9.51
CA ILE A 104 -5.51 -3.43 -10.52
C ILE A 104 -4.22 -3.04 -9.80
N ASP A 105 -3.33 -4.00 -9.57
CA ASP A 105 -2.11 -3.84 -8.75
C ASP A 105 -0.82 -4.32 -9.44
N GLY A 106 -0.93 -4.77 -10.69
CA GLY A 106 0.17 -5.33 -11.44
C GLY A 106 0.78 -6.62 -10.83
N VAL A 107 0.16 -7.29 -9.87
CA VAL A 107 0.69 -8.54 -9.29
C VAL A 107 -0.34 -9.64 -9.41
N ASN A 108 -1.52 -9.43 -8.82
CA ASN A 108 -2.56 -10.46 -8.76
C ASN A 108 -3.32 -10.56 -10.09
N THR A 109 -3.94 -11.69 -10.37
CA THR A 109 -4.89 -11.77 -11.49
C THR A 109 -6.17 -11.07 -11.09
N VAL A 110 -6.72 -10.25 -11.98
CA VAL A 110 -7.90 -9.44 -11.73
C VAL A 110 -8.98 -9.86 -12.71
N GLU A 111 -10.11 -10.32 -12.20
CA GLU A 111 -11.31 -10.55 -13.01
C GLU A 111 -12.29 -9.40 -12.76
N PRO A 112 -12.65 -8.60 -13.77
CA PRO A 112 -13.65 -7.55 -13.60
C PRO A 112 -15.05 -8.13 -13.46
N ASP A 113 -15.86 -7.50 -12.61
CA ASP A 113 -17.29 -7.74 -12.55
C ASP A 113 -17.94 -7.06 -13.75
N LEU A 114 -18.55 -7.85 -14.64
CA LEU A 114 -19.17 -7.41 -15.88
C LEU A 114 -20.69 -7.49 -15.79
N SER A 115 -21.39 -6.44 -16.22
CA SER A 115 -22.86 -6.49 -16.31
C SER A 115 -23.41 -5.58 -17.41
N ILE A 116 -24.63 -5.88 -17.87
CA ILE A 116 -25.37 -5.05 -18.82
C ILE A 116 -26.64 -4.56 -18.14
N ARG A 117 -26.96 -3.27 -18.32
CA ARG A 117 -28.18 -2.63 -17.82
C ARG A 117 -28.94 -1.99 -18.96
N GLU A 118 -30.25 -2.16 -18.97
CA GLU A 118 -31.13 -1.39 -19.85
C GLU A 118 -31.24 0.04 -19.34
N VAL A 119 -31.17 0.99 -20.26
CA VAL A 119 -31.18 2.42 -19.97
C VAL A 119 -32.30 3.10 -20.74
N HIS A 120 -32.96 4.03 -20.08
CA HIS A 120 -34.08 4.79 -20.60
C HIS A 120 -33.79 6.28 -20.51
N ALA A 121 -34.37 7.04 -21.43
CA ALA A 121 -34.32 8.49 -21.32
C ALA A 121 -34.93 8.97 -20.00
N GLY A 122 -34.22 9.87 -19.32
CA GLY A 122 -34.55 10.33 -17.97
C GLY A 122 -33.79 9.59 -16.86
N ASP A 123 -33.14 8.47 -17.15
CA ASP A 123 -32.21 7.87 -16.20
C ASP A 123 -31.03 8.81 -15.95
N ARG A 124 -30.43 8.69 -14.76
CA ARG A 124 -29.18 9.35 -14.41
C ARG A 124 -28.21 8.34 -13.84
N ILE A 125 -27.02 8.27 -14.43
CA ILE A 125 -25.93 7.40 -13.95
C ILE A 125 -24.92 8.25 -13.20
N MET A 126 -24.43 7.74 -12.08
CA MET A 126 -23.36 8.34 -11.30
C MET A 126 -22.25 7.32 -11.07
N LEU A 127 -21.00 7.73 -11.28
CA LEU A 127 -19.81 7.03 -10.83
C LEU A 127 -19.15 7.83 -9.70
N CYS A 128 -18.65 7.17 -8.66
CA CYS A 128 -17.90 7.85 -7.61
C CYS A 128 -16.86 6.97 -6.95
N THR A 129 -15.85 7.61 -6.36
CA THR A 129 -14.88 6.93 -5.47
C THR A 129 -15.46 6.73 -4.06
N ASP A 130 -14.78 5.93 -3.25
CA ASP A 130 -15.06 5.70 -1.83
C ASP A 130 -14.93 6.99 -0.99
N GLY A 131 -14.11 7.96 -1.42
CA GLY A 131 -14.05 9.30 -0.81
C GLY A 131 -15.41 10.00 -0.74
N LEU A 132 -16.34 9.70 -1.66
CA LEU A 132 -17.73 10.16 -1.63
C LEU A 132 -18.64 9.18 -0.88
N SER A 133 -18.68 7.93 -1.34
CA SER A 133 -19.65 6.93 -0.84
C SER A 133 -19.35 6.41 0.56
N GLY A 134 -18.13 6.66 1.07
CA GLY A 134 -17.71 6.35 2.43
C GLY A 134 -18.15 7.37 3.48
N VAL A 135 -18.67 8.54 3.06
CA VAL A 135 -19.17 9.61 3.94
C VAL A 135 -20.61 10.05 3.64
N LEU A 136 -21.10 9.81 2.41
CA LEU A 136 -22.48 10.04 2.02
C LEU A 136 -23.23 8.71 1.99
N ARG A 137 -24.39 8.66 2.67
CA ARG A 137 -25.29 7.51 2.57
C ARG A 137 -26.11 7.56 1.28
N ASP A 138 -26.60 6.42 0.84
CA ASP A 138 -27.38 6.28 -0.40
C ASP A 138 -28.65 7.16 -0.42
N ASP A 139 -29.32 7.37 0.73
CA ASP A 139 -30.48 8.28 0.82
C ASP A 139 -30.12 9.74 0.51
N GLN A 140 -28.91 10.15 0.88
CA GLN A 140 -28.40 11.50 0.67
C GLN A 140 -27.89 11.67 -0.77
N ILE A 141 -27.19 10.66 -1.30
CA ILE A 141 -26.79 10.62 -2.71
C ILE A 141 -28.04 10.74 -3.60
N ARG A 142 -29.09 9.97 -3.31
CA ARG A 142 -30.37 10.02 -4.02
C ARG A 142 -30.98 11.42 -3.99
N GLU A 143 -31.03 12.05 -2.81
CA GLU A 143 -31.58 13.41 -2.68
C GLU A 143 -30.80 14.42 -3.54
N LEU A 144 -29.47 14.41 -3.44
CA LEU A 144 -28.62 15.35 -4.16
C LEU A 144 -28.70 15.14 -5.68
N LEU A 145 -28.71 13.90 -6.14
CA LEU A 145 -28.90 13.56 -7.55
C LEU A 145 -30.28 13.96 -8.08
N SER A 146 -31.31 14.04 -7.24
CA SER A 146 -32.68 14.34 -7.68
C SER A 146 -32.97 15.83 -7.84
N ARG A 147 -32.15 16.71 -7.24
CA ARG A 147 -32.49 18.14 -7.06
C ARG A 147 -31.89 19.09 -8.08
N SER A 148 -30.89 18.64 -8.83
CA SER A 148 -30.06 19.50 -9.67
C SER A 148 -29.88 18.92 -11.07
N ASP A 149 -29.43 19.74 -12.00
CA ASP A 149 -28.84 19.28 -13.25
C ASP A 149 -27.47 18.60 -12.99
N PRO A 150 -26.85 17.92 -13.98
CA PRO A 150 -25.61 17.18 -13.72
C PRO A 150 -24.48 18.02 -13.10
N PRO A 151 -24.18 19.25 -13.58
CA PRO A 151 -23.15 20.08 -12.95
C PRO A 151 -23.49 20.46 -11.50
N GLY A 152 -24.74 20.88 -11.23
CA GLY A 152 -25.17 21.21 -9.88
C GLY A 152 -25.16 20.01 -8.94
N ALA A 153 -25.50 18.82 -9.45
CA ALA A 153 -25.47 17.58 -8.68
C ALA A 153 -24.03 17.20 -8.31
N VAL A 154 -23.08 17.27 -9.25
CA VAL A 154 -21.66 17.01 -8.98
C VAL A 154 -21.13 17.96 -7.90
N THR A 155 -21.38 19.27 -8.05
CA THR A 155 -20.94 20.27 -7.07
C THR A 155 -21.51 19.99 -5.68
N ALA A 156 -22.82 19.77 -5.58
CA ALA A 156 -23.48 19.52 -4.30
C ALA A 156 -23.00 18.20 -3.63
N LEU A 157 -22.74 17.16 -4.43
CA LEU A 157 -22.19 15.89 -3.95
C LEU A 157 -20.77 16.05 -3.40
N VAL A 158 -19.90 16.75 -4.14
CA VAL A 158 -18.51 16.98 -3.74
C VAL A 158 -18.44 17.87 -2.50
N GLU A 159 -19.19 18.98 -2.47
CA GLU A 159 -19.27 19.86 -1.30
C GLU A 159 -19.77 19.10 -0.06
N ALA A 160 -20.85 18.33 -0.19
CA ALA A 160 -21.39 17.54 0.92
C ALA A 160 -20.40 16.50 1.45
N ALA A 161 -19.59 15.89 0.57
CA ALA A 161 -18.55 14.94 0.97
C ALA A 161 -17.41 15.65 1.72
N ILE A 162 -16.94 16.78 1.19
CA ILE A 162 -15.88 17.60 1.82
C ILE A 162 -16.32 18.10 3.19
N GLU A 163 -17.54 18.62 3.32
CA GLU A 163 -18.09 19.12 4.60
C GLU A 163 -18.17 18.03 5.68
N ARG A 164 -18.34 16.76 5.28
CA ARG A 164 -18.32 15.61 6.19
C ARG A 164 -16.92 15.12 6.55
N GLY A 165 -15.88 15.78 6.05
CA GLY A 165 -14.49 15.41 6.27
C GLY A 165 -14.14 14.13 5.51
N ALA A 166 -14.40 14.13 4.20
CA ALA A 166 -13.98 13.07 3.29
C ALA A 166 -12.54 12.60 3.61
N PRO A 167 -12.33 11.32 3.93
CA PRO A 167 -11.03 10.82 4.38
C PRO A 167 -10.04 10.68 3.23
N ASP A 168 -10.53 10.73 1.98
CA ASP A 168 -9.77 10.50 0.76
C ASP A 168 -10.29 11.38 -0.39
N ASN A 169 -9.65 11.28 -1.55
CA ASN A 169 -9.97 11.99 -2.77
C ASN A 169 -11.40 11.71 -3.22
N VAL A 170 -12.17 12.78 -3.42
CA VAL A 170 -13.55 12.73 -3.88
C VAL A 170 -13.57 12.91 -5.39
N THR A 171 -13.92 11.85 -6.13
CA THR A 171 -14.19 11.93 -7.57
C THR A 171 -15.61 11.49 -7.84
N CYS A 172 -16.32 12.23 -8.70
CA CYS A 172 -17.70 11.96 -9.10
C CYS A 172 -17.91 12.30 -10.58
N VAL A 173 -18.62 11.44 -11.31
CA VAL A 173 -19.08 11.68 -12.68
C VAL A 173 -20.58 11.45 -12.70
N VAL A 174 -21.35 12.40 -13.23
CA VAL A 174 -22.80 12.28 -13.40
C VAL A 174 -23.14 12.43 -14.89
N ALA A 175 -23.95 11.52 -15.41
CA ALA A 175 -24.40 11.51 -16.79
C ALA A 175 -25.91 11.30 -16.87
N ASP A 176 -26.58 12.19 -17.61
CA ASP A 176 -28.00 12.07 -17.93
C ASP A 176 -28.19 11.28 -19.20
N VAL A 177 -29.20 10.42 -19.17
CA VAL A 177 -29.64 9.64 -20.31
C VAL A 177 -30.69 10.43 -21.05
N ALA A 178 -30.33 10.94 -22.22
CA ALA A 178 -31.21 11.72 -23.06
C ALA A 178 -31.48 11.01 -24.38
N GLN A 179 -32.67 11.20 -24.96
CA GLN A 179 -32.86 10.96 -26.38
C GLN A 179 -32.13 12.05 -27.15
N VAL A 180 -31.24 11.64 -28.05
CA VAL A 180 -30.49 12.55 -28.90
C VAL A 180 -30.85 12.21 -30.35
N ASP A 181 -31.50 13.15 -31.03
CA ASP A 181 -31.93 12.96 -32.43
C ASP A 181 -30.73 12.96 -33.41
N ASP A 182 -29.65 13.68 -33.06
CA ASP A 182 -28.41 13.75 -33.84
C ASP A 182 -27.20 13.62 -32.89
N PRO A 183 -26.61 12.42 -32.76
CA PRO A 183 -25.53 12.19 -31.81
C PRO A 183 -24.31 13.04 -32.20
N PRO A 184 -23.65 13.71 -31.24
CA PRO A 184 -22.48 14.51 -31.54
C PRO A 184 -21.40 13.64 -32.21
N VAL A 185 -21.01 14.03 -33.43
CA VAL A 185 -19.99 13.32 -34.21
C VAL A 185 -18.61 13.66 -33.65
N GLY A 186 -17.95 12.67 -33.06
CA GLY A 186 -16.56 12.76 -32.62
C GLY A 186 -16.41 13.32 -31.20
N ASN A 187 -16.45 12.45 -30.20
CA ASN A 187 -15.98 12.80 -28.87
C ASN A 187 -14.47 12.56 -28.81
N ARG A 188 -13.71 13.64 -28.69
CA ARG A 188 -12.33 13.53 -28.20
C ARG A 188 -12.39 13.00 -26.77
N PRO A 189 -11.61 11.98 -26.40
CA PRO A 189 -11.49 11.55 -25.02
C PRO A 189 -11.12 12.74 -24.14
N VAL A 190 -11.88 12.94 -23.05
CA VAL A 190 -11.63 13.98 -22.06
C VAL A 190 -11.14 13.30 -20.80
N VAL A 191 -9.93 13.64 -20.37
CA VAL A 191 -9.35 13.18 -19.11
C VAL A 191 -9.47 14.32 -18.10
N VAL A 192 -9.97 13.99 -16.90
CA VAL A 192 -10.21 14.94 -15.81
C VAL A 192 -9.65 14.42 -14.49
N GLY A 193 -9.61 15.28 -13.46
CA GLY A 193 -9.14 14.93 -12.12
C GLY A 193 -7.62 14.70 -12.06
N ALA A 194 -7.19 13.84 -11.14
CA ALA A 194 -5.77 13.55 -10.88
C ALA A 194 -5.04 12.92 -12.07
N ALA A 195 -5.76 12.28 -13.00
CA ALA A 195 -5.19 11.69 -14.21
C ALA A 195 -4.92 12.72 -15.32
N ALA A 196 -5.41 13.95 -15.19
CA ALA A 196 -5.26 14.98 -16.21
C ALA A 196 -4.01 15.84 -15.97
N GLU A 197 -3.01 15.73 -16.85
CA GLU A 197 -1.92 16.71 -16.90
C GLU A 197 -2.46 18.08 -17.38
N PRO A 198 -1.78 19.21 -17.06
CA PRO A 198 -2.18 20.53 -17.56
C PRO A 198 -2.37 20.61 -19.09
N ARG A 199 -1.72 19.70 -19.85
CA ARG A 199 -1.81 19.63 -21.33
C ARG A 199 -3.01 18.84 -21.84
N THR A 200 -3.56 17.93 -21.06
CA THR A 200 -4.71 17.06 -21.42
C THR A 200 -5.97 17.38 -20.62
N ARG A 201 -5.86 18.22 -19.58
CA ARG A 201 -6.97 18.78 -18.82
C ARG A 201 -7.90 19.54 -19.76
N SER A 202 -9.01 18.88 -20.12
CA SER A 202 -10.05 19.43 -20.96
C SER A 202 -11.25 19.72 -20.07
N GLN A 203 -11.77 20.94 -20.09
CA GLN A 203 -13.08 21.21 -19.52
C GLN A 203 -14.13 20.67 -20.49
N LEU A 204 -15.10 19.89 -19.97
CA LEU A 204 -16.30 19.56 -20.73
C LEU A 204 -16.97 20.88 -21.18
N PRO A 205 -17.31 21.03 -22.48
CA PRO A 205 -17.94 22.25 -22.98
C PRO A 205 -19.22 22.57 -22.19
N GLY A 206 -19.29 23.78 -21.62
CA GLY A 206 -20.48 24.23 -20.88
C GLY A 206 -20.61 23.70 -19.45
N VAL A 207 -19.60 23.03 -18.90
CA VAL A 207 -19.56 22.61 -17.50
C VAL A 207 -18.60 23.50 -16.73
N ASP A 208 -19.11 24.23 -15.74
CA ASP A 208 -18.28 24.98 -14.80
C ASP A 208 -17.79 24.02 -13.70
N PHE A 209 -16.49 23.69 -13.74
CA PHE A 209 -15.90 22.83 -12.72
C PHE A 209 -15.53 23.67 -11.49
N PRO A 210 -15.81 23.20 -10.26
CA PRO A 210 -15.23 23.80 -9.06
C PRO A 210 -13.71 23.92 -9.23
N GLN A 211 -13.12 25.03 -8.75
CA GLN A 211 -11.66 25.17 -8.80
C GLN A 211 -11.02 24.00 -8.05
N ASP A 212 -10.31 23.14 -8.77
CA ASP A 212 -9.46 22.11 -8.19
C ASP A 212 -8.57 22.78 -7.13
N SER A 213 -8.63 22.32 -5.88
CA SER A 213 -7.75 22.78 -4.81
C SER A 213 -6.30 22.28 -4.98
N GLN A 214 -6.01 21.57 -6.07
CA GLN A 214 -4.67 21.18 -6.46
C GLN A 214 -3.94 22.44 -6.96
N PRO A 215 -2.82 22.85 -6.33
CA PRO A 215 -2.03 23.98 -6.81
C PRO A 215 -1.66 23.73 -8.28
N VAL A 216 -1.90 24.73 -9.13
CA VAL A 216 -1.41 24.72 -10.51
C VAL A 216 0.11 24.63 -10.43
N ASP A 217 0.68 23.52 -10.89
CA ASP A 217 2.11 23.44 -11.20
C ASP A 217 2.38 24.42 -12.33
N THR A 218 2.69 25.65 -11.95
CA THR A 218 3.24 26.65 -12.86
C THR A 218 4.66 26.20 -13.18
N PRO A 219 5.07 26.10 -14.46
CA PRO A 219 6.42 25.69 -14.83
C PRO A 219 7.40 26.85 -14.63
N ASP A 220 7.58 27.27 -13.39
CA ASP A 220 8.76 28.00 -12.95
C ASP A 220 9.39 27.18 -11.83
N GLN A 221 10.52 26.56 -12.16
CA GLN A 221 11.36 25.83 -11.22
C GLN A 221 11.67 26.73 -10.00
N PRO A 222 11.49 26.25 -8.76
CA PRO A 222 12.28 26.75 -7.67
C PRO A 222 13.61 25.99 -7.70
N THR A 223 14.68 26.69 -8.04
CA THR A 223 16.01 26.34 -7.56
C THR A 223 15.93 26.17 -6.05
N TRP A 224 16.42 25.03 -5.55
CA TRP A 224 16.43 24.66 -4.14
C TRP A 224 17.37 25.54 -3.32
N ASP A 225 17.13 26.84 -3.27
CA ASP A 225 17.89 27.79 -2.46
C ASP A 225 17.02 29.03 -2.20
N GLU A 226 15.97 28.93 -1.38
CA GLU A 226 15.49 30.09 -0.65
C GLU A 226 14.68 29.67 0.59
N GLU A 227 15.11 30.16 1.77
CA GLU A 227 14.44 29.93 3.04
C GLU A 227 13.00 30.47 3.03
N PRO A 228 12.05 29.78 3.68
CA PRO A 228 10.65 30.17 3.60
C PRO A 228 10.38 31.45 4.39
N VAL A 229 9.98 32.51 3.68
CA VAL A 229 9.43 33.74 4.28
C VAL A 229 8.02 33.44 4.81
N ALA A 230 7.90 33.45 6.14
CA ALA A 230 6.66 33.12 6.85
C ALA A 230 5.59 34.21 6.74
N ALA A 231 4.39 33.84 6.28
CA ALA A 231 3.16 34.63 6.41
C ALA A 231 2.67 34.68 7.88
N PRO A 232 1.95 35.74 8.31
CA PRO A 232 1.66 35.97 9.72
C PRO A 232 0.55 35.02 10.20
N ARG A 233 0.93 34.02 11.01
CA ARG A 233 -0.01 33.11 11.66
C ARG A 233 0.13 33.16 13.18
N SER A 234 -1.01 33.13 13.85
CA SER A 234 -1.19 33.37 15.28
C SER A 234 -0.38 32.41 16.17
N ARG A 235 0.19 32.95 17.25
CA ARG A 235 1.24 32.33 18.09
C ARG A 235 0.87 31.04 18.83
N ARG A 236 -0.36 30.52 18.73
CA ARG A 236 -0.81 29.33 19.49
C ARG A 236 -0.64 27.99 18.73
N GLY A 237 -0.62 27.98 17.40
CA GLY A 237 -0.53 26.73 16.61
C GLY A 237 0.88 26.14 16.45
N ARG A 238 1.93 26.96 16.51
CA ARG A 238 3.33 26.50 16.28
C ARG A 238 3.84 25.54 17.35
N TRP A 239 3.47 25.73 18.61
CA TRP A 239 3.94 24.88 19.70
C TRP A 239 3.33 23.47 19.67
N ILE A 240 2.10 23.34 19.16
CA ILE A 240 1.43 22.04 19.02
C ILE A 240 2.09 21.23 17.89
N ALA A 241 2.33 21.85 16.72
CA ALA A 241 2.98 21.17 15.60
C ALA A 241 4.42 20.72 15.92
N VAL A 242 5.20 21.56 16.61
CA VAL A 242 6.55 21.19 17.09
C VAL A 242 6.48 20.06 18.12
N GLY A 243 5.49 20.10 19.03
CA GLY A 243 5.30 19.05 20.02
C GLY A 243 4.98 17.69 19.40
N VAL A 244 4.11 17.65 18.38
CA VAL A 244 3.74 16.41 17.68
C VAL A 244 4.92 15.85 16.89
N ALA A 245 5.65 16.68 16.15
CA ALA A 245 6.83 16.24 15.41
C ALA A 245 7.93 15.71 16.35
N ALA A 246 8.18 16.41 17.47
CA ALA A 246 9.14 15.96 18.47
C ALA A 246 8.71 14.62 19.12
N PHE A 247 7.42 14.45 19.41
CA PHE A 247 6.89 13.21 19.98
C PHE A 247 7.04 12.01 19.03
N LEU A 248 6.80 12.20 17.73
CA LEU A 248 6.99 11.15 16.72
C LEU A 248 8.47 10.74 16.58
N VAL A 249 9.39 11.70 16.59
CA VAL A 249 10.83 11.44 16.55
C VAL A 249 11.28 10.72 17.82
N VAL A 250 10.83 11.15 18.99
CA VAL A 250 11.14 10.46 20.26
C VAL A 250 10.52 9.05 20.28
N GLY A 251 9.32 8.87 19.73
CA GLY A 251 8.67 7.56 19.61
C GLY A 251 9.47 6.60 18.72
N LEU A 252 9.93 7.06 17.55
CA LEU A 252 10.77 6.28 16.63
C LEU A 252 12.13 5.92 17.27
N LEU A 253 12.80 6.90 17.88
CA LEU A 253 14.08 6.69 18.57
C LEU A 253 13.92 5.75 19.77
N GLY A 254 12.82 5.88 20.53
CA GLY A 254 12.49 5.00 21.65
C GLY A 254 12.20 3.57 21.21
N GLY A 255 11.43 3.40 20.13
CA GLY A 255 11.16 2.09 19.53
C GLY A 255 12.42 1.39 19.03
N ALA A 256 13.29 2.11 18.33
CA ALA A 256 14.58 1.59 17.86
C ALA A 256 15.50 1.20 19.04
N TRP A 257 15.54 2.03 20.09
CA TRP A 257 16.31 1.74 21.31
C TRP A 257 15.80 0.48 22.04
N LEU A 258 14.48 0.34 22.18
CA LEU A 258 13.85 -0.85 22.75
C LEU A 258 14.14 -2.12 21.94
N TRP A 259 14.15 -2.02 20.61
CA TRP A 259 14.49 -3.16 19.75
C TRP A 259 15.95 -3.59 19.90
N ILE A 260 16.90 -2.64 19.88
CA ILE A 260 18.34 -2.92 20.03
C ILE A 260 18.63 -3.56 21.39
N THR A 261 18.07 -3.03 22.47
CA THR A 261 18.30 -3.53 23.83
C THR A 261 17.69 -4.91 24.10
N GLY A 262 16.76 -5.37 23.25
CA GLY A 262 16.18 -6.71 23.32
C GLY A 262 17.01 -7.81 22.65
N GLN A 263 18.03 -7.47 21.87
CA GLN A 263 18.85 -8.44 21.15
C GLN A 263 20.03 -8.94 22.00
N TYR A 264 20.47 -10.18 21.73
CA TYR A 264 21.66 -10.77 22.33
C TYR A 264 22.57 -11.36 21.26
N TYR A 265 23.85 -11.51 21.58
CA TYR A 265 24.75 -12.30 20.74
C TYR A 265 25.87 -12.90 21.58
N VAL A 266 26.47 -13.97 21.07
CA VAL A 266 27.65 -14.62 21.65
C VAL A 266 28.87 -14.25 20.81
N GLY A 267 29.94 -13.80 21.45
CA GLY A 267 31.14 -13.31 20.76
C GLY A 267 32.42 -13.57 21.54
N ASN A 268 33.56 -13.23 20.94
CA ASN A 268 34.86 -13.30 21.60
C ASN A 268 35.13 -12.02 22.41
N LYS A 269 35.45 -12.18 23.70
CA LYS A 269 36.01 -11.12 24.54
C LYS A 269 37.32 -11.58 25.15
N ASP A 270 38.41 -10.89 24.82
CA ASP A 270 39.74 -11.13 25.40
C ASP A 270 40.18 -12.61 25.33
N GLY A 271 39.77 -13.33 24.27
CA GLY A 271 40.08 -14.73 24.08
C GLY A 271 39.10 -15.72 24.71
N TYR A 272 38.02 -15.26 25.33
CA TYR A 272 36.98 -16.09 25.96
C TYR A 272 35.62 -15.90 25.27
N VAL A 273 34.77 -16.91 25.34
CA VAL A 273 33.38 -16.81 24.89
C VAL A 273 32.63 -15.88 25.86
N ALA A 274 31.93 -14.88 25.34
CA ALA A 274 31.16 -13.91 26.11
C ALA A 274 29.77 -13.68 25.51
N VAL A 275 28.81 -13.37 26.37
CA VAL A 275 27.44 -12.98 26.01
C VAL A 275 27.34 -11.46 26.07
N TYR A 276 26.82 -10.89 24.99
CA TYR A 276 26.57 -9.47 24.83
C TYR A 276 25.07 -9.21 24.71
N GLN A 277 24.63 -8.06 25.21
CA GLN A 277 23.29 -7.53 25.01
C GLN A 277 23.38 -6.31 24.09
N GLY A 278 22.59 -6.30 23.02
CA GLY A 278 22.63 -5.31 21.96
C GLY A 278 22.96 -5.93 20.60
N VAL A 279 23.39 -5.08 19.67
CA VAL A 279 23.81 -5.48 18.32
C VAL A 279 25.33 -5.37 18.17
N PRO A 280 26.00 -6.23 17.39
CA PRO A 280 27.47 -6.24 17.27
C PRO A 280 28.05 -5.04 16.49
N GLN A 281 27.21 -4.13 15.99
CA GLN A 281 27.60 -2.95 15.22
C GLN A 281 27.82 -1.73 16.12
N ASN A 282 28.71 -0.82 15.72
CA ASN A 282 28.96 0.44 16.44
C ASN A 282 28.37 1.62 15.66
N LEU A 283 27.78 2.58 16.36
CA LEU A 283 27.36 3.85 15.75
C LEU A 283 28.48 4.88 15.96
N GLY A 284 29.40 4.96 15.01
CA GLY A 284 30.62 5.74 15.16
C GLY A 284 31.43 5.25 16.36
N SER A 285 31.61 6.11 17.37
CA SER A 285 32.35 5.79 18.60
C SER A 285 31.49 5.21 19.72
N ILE A 286 30.17 5.04 19.50
CA ILE A 286 29.24 4.56 20.52
C ILE A 286 29.02 3.06 20.33
N PRO A 287 29.42 2.21 21.30
CA PRO A 287 29.09 0.80 21.25
C PRO A 287 27.58 0.61 21.44
N LEU A 288 26.94 -0.16 20.54
CA LEU A 288 25.52 -0.50 20.64
C LEU A 288 25.28 -1.82 21.37
N SER A 289 26.30 -2.31 22.07
CA SER A 289 26.24 -3.51 22.87
C SER A 289 27.05 -3.37 24.15
N SER A 290 26.68 -4.16 25.15
CA SER A 290 27.39 -4.26 26.41
C SER A 290 27.60 -5.73 26.77
N VAL A 291 28.70 -6.02 27.45
CA VAL A 291 29.02 -7.38 27.88
C VAL A 291 28.19 -7.69 29.11
N VAL A 292 27.36 -8.71 28.99
CA VAL A 292 26.53 -9.20 30.10
C VAL A 292 27.32 -10.18 30.95
N GLU A 293 28.04 -11.09 30.30
CA GLU A 293 28.78 -12.16 30.98
C GLU A 293 29.96 -12.62 30.14
N THR A 294 31.13 -12.81 30.78
CA THR A 294 32.28 -13.50 30.18
C THR A 294 32.37 -14.89 30.79
N THR A 295 32.35 -15.92 29.96
CA THR A 295 32.42 -17.31 30.41
C THR A 295 33.87 -17.74 30.66
N ALA A 296 34.05 -18.88 31.34
CA ALA A 296 35.37 -19.49 31.53
C ALA A 296 35.83 -20.33 30.32
N ILE A 297 35.12 -20.30 29.18
CA ILE A 297 35.41 -21.10 27.99
C ILE A 297 36.43 -20.36 27.13
N PRO A 298 37.68 -20.84 27.00
CA PRO A 298 38.66 -20.20 26.13
C PRO A 298 38.29 -20.47 24.66
N SER A 299 38.20 -19.41 23.86
CA SER A 299 37.87 -19.51 22.43
C SER A 299 38.79 -20.46 21.67
N VAL A 300 40.09 -20.45 21.99
CA VAL A 300 41.12 -21.31 21.38
C VAL A 300 40.92 -22.81 21.63
N GLN A 301 40.06 -23.19 22.57
CA GLN A 301 39.72 -24.59 22.87
C GLN A 301 38.49 -25.07 22.10
N LEU A 302 37.81 -24.20 21.36
CA LEU A 302 36.69 -24.55 20.49
C LEU A 302 37.20 -25.21 19.20
N PRO A 303 36.36 -26.01 18.50
CA PRO A 303 36.63 -26.41 17.12
C PRO A 303 36.90 -25.20 16.22
N VAL A 304 37.76 -25.35 15.21
CA VAL A 304 38.21 -24.24 14.33
C VAL A 304 37.03 -23.45 13.74
N TYR A 305 36.00 -24.16 13.27
CA TYR A 305 34.77 -23.53 12.75
C TYR A 305 34.01 -22.73 13.82
N ALA A 306 33.91 -23.25 15.05
CA ALA A 306 33.25 -22.55 16.14
C ALA A 306 34.04 -21.31 16.60
N GLN A 307 35.38 -21.31 16.46
CA GLN A 307 36.20 -20.12 16.69
C GLN A 307 35.86 -19.01 15.71
N GLU A 308 35.73 -19.34 14.42
CA GLU A 308 35.35 -18.39 13.38
C GLU A 308 33.96 -17.79 13.65
N LEU A 309 32.98 -18.61 14.02
CA LEU A 309 31.64 -18.14 14.36
C LEU A 309 31.63 -17.23 15.60
N VAL A 310 32.35 -17.57 16.67
CA VAL A 310 32.43 -16.75 17.88
C VAL A 310 33.18 -15.43 17.60
N ASN A 311 34.21 -15.45 16.74
CA ASN A 311 34.92 -14.23 16.34
C ASN A 311 34.06 -13.36 15.40
N ALA A 312 33.24 -13.96 14.54
CA ALA A 312 32.28 -13.28 13.68
C ALA A 312 30.99 -12.84 14.41
N THR A 313 30.82 -13.25 15.67
CA THR A 313 29.60 -13.14 16.49
C THR A 313 28.44 -14.03 16.04
N ILE A 314 27.74 -14.62 17.01
CA ILE A 314 26.58 -15.51 16.80
C ILE A 314 25.35 -14.82 17.37
N ALA A 315 24.38 -14.49 16.52
CA ALA A 315 23.13 -13.86 16.95
C ALA A 315 22.30 -14.78 17.86
N ALA A 316 21.66 -14.20 18.87
CA ALA A 316 20.77 -14.89 19.79
C ALA A 316 19.49 -14.07 20.02
N ALA A 317 18.33 -14.70 19.88
CA ALA A 317 17.05 -13.98 19.95
C ALA A 317 16.65 -13.60 21.39
N SER A 318 17.31 -14.17 22.40
CA SER A 318 17.06 -13.89 23.81
C SER A 318 18.25 -14.30 24.68
N ARG A 319 18.23 -13.90 25.96
CA ARG A 319 19.21 -14.36 26.94
C ARG A 319 19.27 -15.89 27.05
N ALA A 320 18.11 -16.55 27.11
CA ALA A 320 18.04 -18.01 27.21
C ALA A 320 18.62 -18.70 25.97
N ASP A 321 18.43 -18.10 24.80
CA ASP A 321 19.01 -18.58 23.55
C ASP A 321 20.55 -18.42 23.53
N ALA A 322 21.06 -17.30 24.06
CA ALA A 322 22.50 -17.11 24.23
C ALA A 322 23.10 -18.14 25.21
N ASP A 323 22.44 -18.41 26.34
CA ASP A 323 22.89 -19.42 27.31
C ASP A 323 22.92 -20.83 26.70
N ARG A 324 21.93 -21.16 25.85
CA ARG A 324 21.89 -22.41 25.08
C ARG A 324 23.08 -22.52 24.11
N ILE A 325 23.39 -21.46 23.38
CA ILE A 325 24.54 -21.40 22.47
C ILE A 325 25.84 -21.59 23.25
N VAL A 326 26.00 -20.92 24.39
CA VAL A 326 27.15 -21.08 25.28
C VAL A 326 27.29 -22.53 25.77
N GLY A 327 26.20 -23.19 26.14
CA GLY A 327 26.21 -24.60 26.55
C GLY A 327 26.72 -25.53 25.43
N ILE A 328 26.27 -25.32 24.19
CA ILE A 328 26.77 -26.07 23.02
C ILE A 328 28.27 -25.85 22.83
N LEU A 329 28.73 -24.61 22.95
CA LEU A 329 30.16 -24.28 22.81
C LEU A 329 31.00 -24.90 23.93
N ASP A 330 30.50 -25.00 25.16
CA ASP A 330 31.21 -25.64 26.26
C ASP A 330 31.35 -27.16 26.05
N GLU A 331 30.29 -27.84 25.58
CA GLU A 331 30.35 -29.27 25.23
C GLU A 331 31.36 -29.54 24.11
N GLN A 332 31.40 -28.66 23.09
CA GLN A 332 32.39 -28.73 22.02
C GLN A 332 33.81 -28.51 22.54
N ALA A 333 34.02 -27.52 23.41
CA ALA A 333 35.32 -27.28 24.05
C ALA A 333 35.75 -28.47 24.91
N ALA A 334 34.83 -29.06 25.69
CA ALA A 334 35.10 -30.25 26.50
C ALA A 334 35.49 -31.46 25.65
N THR A 335 34.84 -31.62 24.48
CA THR A 335 35.18 -32.68 23.52
C THR A 335 36.59 -32.48 22.97
N CYS A 336 36.96 -31.27 22.54
CA CYS A 336 38.31 -31.01 22.05
C CYS A 336 39.38 -31.10 23.14
N ARG A 337 39.07 -30.73 24.39
CA ARG A 337 39.96 -30.94 25.55
C ARG A 337 40.21 -32.42 25.82
N SER A 338 39.18 -33.25 25.79
CA SER A 338 39.29 -34.68 26.12
C SER A 338 39.81 -35.54 24.97
N LYS A 339 39.57 -35.13 23.72
CA LYS A 339 39.95 -35.85 22.49
C LYS A 339 40.54 -34.88 21.45
N PRO A 340 41.79 -34.42 21.63
CA PRO A 340 42.38 -33.38 20.76
C PRO A 340 42.63 -33.81 19.31
N LYS A 341 42.62 -35.13 19.02
CA LYS A 341 42.75 -35.67 17.66
C LYS A 341 41.43 -35.75 16.89
N THR A 342 40.31 -35.36 17.51
CA THR A 342 39.01 -35.34 16.83
C THR A 342 39.06 -34.32 15.69
N GLU A 343 38.56 -34.69 14.52
CA GLU A 343 38.53 -33.82 13.35
C GLU A 343 37.85 -32.49 13.67
N GLY A 344 38.47 -31.38 13.25
CA GLY A 344 38.00 -30.01 13.52
C GLY A 344 38.44 -29.43 14.87
N CYS A 345 39.01 -30.22 15.80
CA CYS A 345 39.60 -29.70 17.02
C CYS A 345 40.95 -29.01 16.77
N PRO A 346 41.34 -28.04 17.62
CA PRO A 346 42.64 -27.37 17.52
C PRO A 346 43.79 -28.39 17.56
N GLY A 347 44.61 -28.44 16.50
CA GLY A 347 45.76 -29.34 16.40
C GLY A 347 45.48 -30.73 15.81
N ALA A 348 44.22 -31.05 15.47
CA ALA A 348 43.94 -32.20 14.62
C ALA A 348 44.37 -31.87 13.17
N THR A 349 45.20 -32.72 12.58
CA THR A 349 45.62 -32.57 11.18
C THR A 349 44.39 -32.78 10.29
N SER A 350 43.83 -31.71 9.73
CA SER A 350 42.78 -31.81 8.73
C SER A 350 43.38 -32.41 7.45
N SER A 351 42.89 -33.59 7.04
CA SER A 351 42.95 -33.94 5.62
C SER A 351 42.09 -32.93 4.86
N PRO A 352 42.55 -32.40 3.71
CA PRO A 352 41.77 -31.40 2.99
C PRO A 352 40.47 -32.03 2.47
N THR A 353 39.33 -31.46 2.89
CA THR A 353 38.04 -31.66 2.23
C THR A 353 38.16 -31.18 0.78
N PRO A 354 37.76 -31.96 -0.23
CA PRO A 354 37.87 -31.55 -1.62
C PRO A 354 36.95 -30.36 -1.90
N THR A 355 37.53 -29.28 -2.40
CA THR A 355 36.83 -28.14 -3.00
C THR A 355 35.87 -28.64 -4.10
N PRO A 356 34.58 -28.27 -4.11
CA PRO A 356 33.73 -28.51 -5.26
C PRO A 356 34.25 -27.67 -6.43
N SER A 357 34.71 -28.35 -7.49
CA SER A 357 35.14 -27.73 -8.74
C SER A 357 33.94 -27.00 -9.38
N PRO A 358 34.11 -25.79 -9.94
CA PRO A 358 33.03 -25.14 -10.68
C PRO A 358 32.78 -25.92 -11.98
N SER A 359 31.55 -26.43 -12.13
CA SER A 359 31.08 -26.96 -13.41
C SER A 359 30.94 -25.80 -14.40
N VAL A 360 31.92 -25.68 -15.28
CA VAL A 360 31.76 -25.00 -16.57
C VAL A 360 30.86 -25.90 -17.41
N THR A 361 29.71 -25.36 -17.85
CA THR A 361 28.92 -25.96 -18.93
C THR A 361 29.02 -25.02 -20.14
N PRO A 362 29.22 -25.53 -21.37
CA PRO A 362 29.27 -24.73 -22.59
C PRO A 362 27.91 -24.13 -22.99
#